data_AF-A0A2W4I7H6-F1
#
_entry.id   AF-A0A2W4I7H6-F1
#
_cell.length_a   1.000
_cell.length_b   1.000
_cell.length_c   1.000
_cell.angle_alpha   90.00
_cell.angle_beta   90.00
_cell.angle_gamma   90.00
#
_symmetry.space_group_name_H-M   'P 1'
#
loop_
_entity.id
_entity.type
_entity.pdbx_description
1 polymer ?
#
loop_
_entity_poly.entity_id
_entity_poly.type
_entity_poly.pdbx_seq_one_letter_code
_entity_poly.pdbx_strand_id
1 'polypeptide(L)'
;MNLINGKFKISEEIQANYPDLVQLIIKTESMEDDERQYWFDIMPSMTNEQIDRLFNILDTEKRKLEALEEKYKKEIKQLNEKHLIEWQEFQLKDSKNKIKAAEAKDKKEETEADDILAMLDDL
;
A
#
# COMPACT_ATOMS: atom_id res chain seq x y z
N MET A 1 -0.40 -40.01 9.80
CA MET A 1 0.62 -39.02 9.36
C MET A 1 0.00 -38.24 8.21
N ASN A 2 -0.28 -36.95 8.41
CA ASN A 2 -0.98 -36.13 7.42
C ASN A 2 0.03 -35.24 6.68
N LEU A 3 -0.15 -35.15 5.36
CA LEU A 3 0.59 -34.22 4.51
C LEU A 3 -0.22 -32.93 4.38
N ILE A 4 0.30 -31.81 4.87
CA ILE A 4 -0.26 -30.49 4.55
C ILE A 4 0.46 -29.95 3.32
N ASN A 5 -0.32 -29.52 2.32
CA ASN A 5 0.16 -29.04 1.01
C ASN A 5 1.08 -30.03 0.23
N GLY A 6 1.05 -31.32 0.58
CA GLY A 6 1.89 -32.34 -0.08
C GLY A 6 3.40 -32.22 0.19
N LYS A 7 3.82 -31.29 1.05
CA LYS A 7 5.23 -30.99 1.33
C LYS A 7 5.67 -31.31 2.75
N PHE A 8 4.80 -31.07 3.74
CA PHE A 8 5.16 -31.20 5.15
C PHE A 8 4.50 -32.40 5.81
N LYS A 9 5.29 -33.21 6.51
CA LYS A 9 4.81 -34.32 7.33
C LYS A 9 4.54 -33.80 8.73
N ILE A 10 3.28 -33.89 9.17
CA ILE A 10 2.86 -33.40 10.48
C ILE A 10 2.16 -34.54 11.23
N SER A 11 2.42 -34.62 12.54
CA SER A 11 1.68 -35.51 13.42
C SER A 11 0.22 -35.08 13.51
N GLU A 12 -0.69 -36.05 13.49
CA GLU A 12 -2.14 -35.80 13.64
C GLU A 12 -2.47 -35.09 14.95
N GLU A 13 -1.71 -35.39 16.01
CA GLU A 13 -1.85 -34.75 17.32
C GLU A 13 -1.55 -33.26 17.25
N ILE A 14 -0.46 -32.87 16.59
CA ILE A 14 -0.08 -31.45 16.45
C ILE A 14 -1.11 -30.71 15.60
N GLN A 15 -1.59 -31.35 14.52
CA GLN A 15 -2.59 -30.75 13.66
C GLN A 15 -3.95 -30.57 14.36
N ALA A 16 -4.31 -31.48 15.26
CA ALA A 16 -5.55 -31.42 16.03
C ALA A 16 -5.46 -30.43 17.22
N ASN A 17 -4.34 -30.43 17.93
CA ASN A 17 -4.18 -29.64 19.17
C ASN A 17 -3.69 -28.21 18.91
N TYR A 18 -2.92 -27.97 17.84
CA TYR A 18 -2.30 -26.68 17.55
C TYR A 18 -2.52 -26.22 16.09
N PRO A 19 -3.77 -26.15 15.60
CA PRO A 19 -4.06 -25.77 14.21
C PRO A 19 -3.57 -24.36 13.84
N ASP A 20 -3.65 -23.42 14.79
CA ASP A 20 -3.22 -22.03 14.57
C ASP A 20 -1.70 -21.91 14.47
N LEU A 21 -0.96 -22.64 15.30
CA LEU A 21 0.50 -22.65 15.24
C LEU A 21 0.99 -23.28 13.93
N VAL A 22 0.34 -24.36 13.48
CA VAL A 22 0.64 -24.98 12.17
C VAL A 22 0.43 -23.97 11.04
N GLN A 23 -0.65 -23.19 11.08
CA GLN A 23 -0.89 -22.11 10.12
C GLN A 23 0.20 -21.03 10.18
N LEU A 24 0.64 -20.63 11.38
CA LEU A 24 1.71 -19.64 11.55
C LEU A 24 3.05 -20.13 10.98
N ILE A 25 3.43 -21.39 11.25
CA ILE A 25 4.69 -21.98 10.74
C ILE A 25 4.67 -22.10 9.21
N ILE A 26 3.52 -22.46 8.61
CA ILE A 26 3.40 -22.55 7.14
C ILE A 26 3.43 -21.18 6.48
N LYS A 27 2.83 -20.17 7.12
CA LYS A 27 2.70 -18.81 6.55
C LYS A 27 3.87 -17.90 6.84
N THR A 28 4.68 -18.18 7.86
CA THR A 28 5.79 -17.30 8.20
C THR A 28 6.81 -17.26 7.06
N GLU A 29 7.20 -16.06 6.67
CA GLU A 29 8.27 -15.80 5.70
C GLU A 29 9.66 -15.95 6.34
N SER A 30 9.72 -16.08 7.66
CA SER A 30 10.96 -16.23 8.45
C SER A 30 11.59 -17.62 8.36
N MET A 31 10.92 -18.58 7.74
CA MET A 31 11.33 -19.99 7.73
C MET A 31 11.27 -20.57 6.33
N GLU A 32 12.29 -21.34 5.98
CA GLU A 32 12.32 -22.11 4.73
C GLU A 32 11.58 -23.44 4.87
N ASP A 33 11.28 -24.10 3.74
CA ASP A 33 10.55 -25.39 3.72
C ASP A 33 11.25 -26.46 4.62
N ASP A 34 12.57 -26.53 4.61
CA ASP A 34 13.33 -27.50 5.43
C ASP A 34 13.23 -27.18 6.93
N GLU A 35 13.25 -25.90 7.30
CA GLU A 35 13.12 -25.46 8.68
C GLU A 35 11.72 -25.70 9.22
N ARG A 36 10.69 -25.46 8.40
CA ARG A 36 9.30 -25.77 8.75
C ARG A 36 9.14 -27.26 9.07
N GLN A 37 9.72 -28.13 8.26
CA GLN A 37 9.68 -29.58 8.51
C GLN A 37 10.40 -29.94 9.81
N TYR A 38 11.59 -29.37 10.05
CA TYR A 38 12.33 -29.57 11.30
C TYR A 38 11.50 -29.16 12.52
N TRP A 39 10.83 -28.01 12.47
CA TRP A 39 9.93 -27.58 13.55
C TRP A 39 8.81 -28.59 13.80
N PHE A 40 8.14 -29.08 12.75
CA PHE A 40 7.09 -30.09 12.90
C PHE A 40 7.60 -31.43 13.45
N ASP A 41 8.84 -31.80 13.15
CA ASP A 41 9.45 -33.03 13.66
C ASP A 41 9.82 -32.93 15.14
N ILE A 42 10.23 -31.74 15.62
CA ILE A 42 10.59 -31.53 17.03
C ILE A 42 9.39 -31.18 17.92
N MET A 43 8.31 -30.64 17.35
CA MET A 43 7.09 -30.25 18.08
C MET A 43 6.53 -31.34 19.01
N PRO A 44 6.41 -32.62 18.60
CA PRO A 44 5.96 -33.70 19.48
C PRO A 44 6.86 -33.93 20.70
N SER A 45 8.12 -33.48 20.64
CA SER A 45 9.09 -33.62 21.73
C SER A 45 9.19 -32.36 22.60
N MET A 46 8.48 -31.28 22.26
CA MET A 46 8.49 -30.02 22.99
C MET A 46 7.48 -30.03 24.15
N THR A 47 7.79 -29.26 25.20
CA THR A 47 6.82 -28.99 26.27
C THR A 47 5.81 -27.92 25.86
N ASN A 48 4.66 -27.87 26.54
CA ASN A 48 3.64 -26.84 26.30
C ASN A 48 4.21 -25.42 26.42
N GLU A 49 5.09 -25.15 27.39
CA GLU A 49 5.72 -23.83 27.55
C GLU A 49 6.60 -23.46 26.36
N GLN A 50 7.30 -24.44 25.76
CA GLN A 50 8.12 -24.21 24.57
C GLN A 50 7.25 -23.93 23.34
N ILE A 51 6.15 -24.67 23.20
CA ILE A 51 5.15 -24.46 22.15
C ILE A 51 4.52 -23.07 22.27
N ASP A 52 4.13 -22.66 23.47
CA ASP A 52 3.58 -21.32 23.74
C ASP A 52 4.60 -20.23 23.42
N ARG A 53 5.87 -20.45 23.74
CA ARG A 53 6.93 -19.49 23.42
C ARG A 53 7.12 -19.35 21.91
N LEU A 54 7.14 -20.47 21.18
CA LEU A 54 7.21 -20.47 19.71
C LEU A 54 6.01 -19.74 19.11
N PHE A 55 4.80 -20.04 19.59
CA PHE A 55 3.57 -19.37 19.16
C PHE A 55 3.66 -17.86 19.38
N ASN A 56 4.06 -17.41 20.58
CA ASN A 56 4.18 -16.00 20.89
C ASN A 56 5.20 -15.26 20.01
N ILE A 57 6.32 -15.91 19.66
CA ILE A 57 7.32 -15.34 18.76
C ILE A 57 6.73 -15.13 17.38
N LEU A 58 6.10 -16.17 16.82
CA LEU A 58 5.52 -16.14 15.47
C LEU A 58 4.32 -15.19 15.39
N ASP A 59 3.46 -15.16 16.41
CA ASP A 59 2.34 -14.22 16.47
C ASP A 59 2.83 -12.76 16.55
N THR A 60 3.86 -12.50 17.37
CA THR A 60 4.45 -11.16 17.47
C THR A 60 5.07 -10.72 16.14
N GLU A 61 5.77 -11.62 15.45
CA GLU A 61 6.32 -11.36 14.13
C GLU A 61 5.22 -11.02 13.12
N LYS A 62 4.19 -11.85 13.02
CA LYS A 62 3.03 -11.62 12.16
C LYS A 62 2.40 -10.25 12.42
N ARG A 63 2.13 -9.91 13.69
CA ARG A 63 1.53 -8.61 14.07
C ARG A 63 2.42 -7.43 13.69
N LYS A 64 3.75 -7.57 13.79
CA LYS A 64 4.69 -6.53 13.37
C LYS A 64 4.67 -6.34 11.84
N LEU A 65 4.62 -7.42 11.08
CA LEU A 65 4.51 -7.39 9.62
C LEU A 65 3.18 -6.75 9.18
N GLU A 66 2.05 -7.16 9.76
CA GLU A 66 0.74 -6.57 9.47
C GLU A 66 0.70 -5.06 9.81
N ALA A 67 1.27 -4.67 10.95
CA ALA A 67 1.36 -3.26 11.33
C ALA A 67 2.24 -2.46 10.35
N LEU A 68 3.31 -3.07 9.83
CA LEU A 68 4.19 -2.46 8.86
C LEU A 68 3.50 -2.30 7.50
N GLU A 69 2.79 -3.33 7.03
CA GLU A 69 2.00 -3.30 5.79
C GLU A 69 0.91 -2.22 5.84
N GLU A 70 0.14 -2.15 6.93
CA GLU A 70 -0.89 -1.11 7.08
C GLU A 70 -0.28 0.30 7.10
N LYS A 71 0.89 0.47 7.73
CA LYS A 71 1.61 1.75 7.71
C LYS A 71 2.02 2.12 6.28
N TYR A 72 2.64 1.20 5.54
CA TYR A 72 3.06 1.47 4.15
C TYR A 72 1.88 1.71 3.21
N LYS A 73 0.80 0.93 3.35
CA LYS A 73 -0.42 1.13 2.57
C LYS A 73 -1.04 2.51 2.81
N LYS A 74 -1.04 2.96 4.07
CA LYS A 74 -1.50 4.31 4.43
C LYS A 74 -0.59 5.38 3.83
N GLU A 75 0.73 5.22 3.91
CA GLU A 75 1.69 6.16 3.32
C GLU A 75 1.55 6.24 1.79
N ILE A 76 1.39 5.11 1.10
CA ILE A 76 1.14 5.06 -0.35
C ILE A 76 -0.17 5.78 -0.70
N LYS A 77 -1.24 5.54 0.07
CA LYS A 77 -2.53 6.21 -0.16
C LYS A 77 -2.41 7.72 0.01
N GLN A 78 -1.74 8.19 1.06
CA GLN A 78 -1.50 9.61 1.30
C GLN A 78 -0.65 10.24 0.20
N LEU A 79 0.38 9.53 -0.28
CA LEU A 79 1.22 10.01 -1.37
C LEU A 79 0.43 10.14 -2.67
N ASN A 80 -0.40 9.15 -3.00
CA ASN A 80 -1.27 9.19 -4.18
C ASN A 80 -2.30 10.33 -4.09
N GLU A 81 -2.93 10.53 -2.93
CA GLU A 81 -3.86 11.64 -2.70
C GLU A 81 -3.16 13.00 -2.87
N LYS A 82 -1.94 13.15 -2.33
CA LYS A 82 -1.15 14.37 -2.47
C LYS A 82 -0.83 14.69 -3.93
N HIS A 83 -0.35 13.69 -4.70
CA HIS A 83 -0.05 13.89 -6.11
C HIS A 83 -1.29 14.20 -6.95
N LEU A 84 -2.45 13.61 -6.63
CA LEU A 84 -3.70 13.92 -7.29
C LEU A 84 -4.12 15.37 -7.07
N ILE A 85 -4.01 15.87 -5.84
CA ILE A 85 -4.33 17.26 -5.48
C ILE A 85 -3.35 18.23 -6.14
N GLU A 86 -2.04 17.97 -6.06
CA GLU A 86 -1.00 18.79 -6.70
C GLU A 86 -1.23 18.89 -8.22
N TRP A 87 -1.62 17.78 -8.86
CA TRP A 87 -1.92 17.78 -10.29
C TRP A 87 -3.19 18.58 -10.60
N GLN A 88 -4.25 18.46 -9.80
CA GLN A 88 -5.47 19.26 -9.95
C GLN A 88 -5.20 20.76 -9.76
N GLU A 89 -4.43 21.14 -8.74
CA GLU A 89 -4.03 22.53 -8.50
C GLU A 89 -3.21 23.09 -9.66
N PHE A 90 -2.28 22.28 -10.21
CA PHE A 90 -1.51 22.65 -11.38
C PHE A 90 -2.40 22.90 -12.61
N GLN A 91 -3.35 22.00 -12.89
CA GLN A 91 -4.31 22.16 -13.98
C GLN A 91 -5.20 23.40 -13.81
N LEU A 92 -5.68 23.65 -12.59
CA LEU A 92 -6.46 24.84 -12.26
C LEU A 92 -5.65 26.13 -12.46
N LYS A 93 -4.38 26.12 -12.06
CA LYS A 93 -3.48 27.27 -12.24
C LYS A 93 -3.20 27.53 -13.73
N ASP A 94 -2.94 26.48 -14.51
CA ASP A 94 -2.74 26.61 -15.96
C ASP A 94 -4.00 27.14 -16.66
N SER A 95 -5.16 26.60 -16.30
CA SER A 95 -6.45 27.06 -16.82
C SER A 95 -6.73 28.53 -16.48
N LYS A 96 -6.47 28.94 -15.24
CA LYS A 96 -6.63 30.33 -14.81
C LYS A 96 -5.68 31.28 -15.53
N ASN A 97 -4.44 30.84 -15.79
CA ASN A 97 -3.48 31.62 -16.55
C ASN A 97 -3.90 31.78 -18.02
N LYS A 98 -4.44 30.71 -18.64
CA LYS A 98 -5.00 30.76 -20.01
C LYS A 98 -6.18 31.72 -20.11
N ILE A 99 -7.12 31.66 -19.16
CA ILE A 99 -8.27 32.57 -19.12
C ILE A 99 -7.80 34.03 -19.00
N LYS A 100 -6.87 34.32 -18.08
CA LYS A 100 -6.30 35.68 -17.94
C LYS A 100 -5.58 36.14 -19.20
N ALA A 101 -4.85 35.25 -19.88
CA ALA A 101 -4.18 35.58 -21.13
C ALA A 101 -5.18 35.87 -22.26
N ALA A 102 -6.29 35.13 -22.33
CA ALA A 102 -7.37 35.39 -23.28
C ALA A 102 -8.08 36.72 -22.98
N GLU A 103 -8.47 36.98 -21.72
CA GLU A 103 -9.10 38.25 -21.32
C GLU A 103 -8.18 39.47 -21.59
N ALA A 104 -6.87 39.32 -21.39
CA ALA A 104 -5.91 40.37 -21.68
C ALA A 104 -5.69 40.58 -23.19
N LYS A 105 -5.93 39.55 -24.01
CA LYS A 105 -5.88 39.65 -25.48
C LYS A 105 -7.14 40.32 -26.02
N ASP A 106 -8.31 39.88 -25.55
CA ASP A 106 -9.61 40.44 -25.94
C ASP A 106 -9.68 41.94 -25.57
N LYS A 107 -9.24 42.33 -24.36
CA LYS A 107 -9.16 43.75 -23.98
C LYS A 107 -8.23 44.58 -24.86
N LYS A 108 -7.13 44.00 -25.34
CA LYS A 108 -6.20 44.70 -26.24
C LYS A 108 -6.80 44.89 -27.63
N GLU A 109 -7.46 43.86 -28.15
CA GLU A 109 -8.14 43.91 -29.45
C GLU A 109 -9.33 44.89 -29.40
N GLU A 110 -10.07 44.96 -28.29
CA GLU A 110 -11.14 45.95 -28.08
C GLU A 110 -10.59 47.38 -28.07
N THR A 111 -9.50 47.64 -27.34
CA THR A 111 -8.86 48.98 -27.36
C THR A 111 -8.30 49.36 -28.71
N GLU A 112 -7.68 48.42 -29.45
CA GLU A 112 -7.16 48.70 -30.79
C GLU A 112 -8.30 48.95 -31.79
N ALA A 113 -9.43 48.24 -31.67
CA ALA A 113 -10.60 48.47 -32.51
C ALA A 113 -11.25 49.84 -32.26
N ASP A 114 -11.38 50.23 -30.99
CA ASP A 114 -11.90 51.54 -30.60
C ASP A 114 -11.00 52.68 -31.09
N ASP A 115 -9.68 52.52 -30.98
CA ASP A 115 -8.69 53.50 -31.48
C ASP A 115 -8.76 53.64 -33.01
N ILE A 116 -8.93 52.53 -33.75
CA ILE A 116 -9.09 52.56 -35.22
C ILE A 116 -10.40 53.25 -35.62
N LEU A 117 -11.50 52.99 -34.90
CA LEU A 117 -12.79 53.65 -35.16
C LEU A 117 -12.72 55.15 -34.92
N ALA A 118 -12.05 55.59 -33.86
CA ALA A 118 -11.83 57.02 -33.59
C ALA A 118 -11.02 57.71 -34.69
N MET A 119 -10.01 57.03 -35.27
CA MET A 119 -9.23 57.56 -36.39
C MET A 119 -10.03 57.66 -37.70
N LEU A 120 -11.07 56.85 -37.89
CA LEU A 120 -11.93 56.87 -39.07
C LEU A 120 -13.01 57.96 -39.01
N ASP A 121 -13.49 58.32 -37.82
CA ASP A 121 -14.49 59.39 -37.62
C ASP A 121 -13.92 60.82 -37.79
N ASP A 122 -12.59 60.98 -37.67
CA ASP A 122 -11.87 62.26 -37.81
C ASP A 122 -11.43 62.58 -39.26
N LEU A 123 -11.88 61.80 -40.25
CA LEU A 123 -11.51 61.86 -41.68
C LEU A 123 -12.65 62.37 -42.58
#